data_AF-A0A267G1K2-F1
#
_entry.id   AF-A0A267G1K2-F1
#
_cell.length_a   1.000
_cell.length_b   1.000
_cell.length_c   1.000
_cell.angle_alpha   90.00
_cell.angle_beta   90.00
_cell.angle_gamma   90.00
#
_symmetry.space_group_name_H-M   'P 1'
#
loop_
_entity.id
_entity.type
_entity.pdbx_description
1 polymer ?
#
loop_
_entity_poly.entity_id
_entity_poly.type
_entity_poly.pdbx_seq_one_letter_code
_entity_poly.pdbx_strand_id
1 'polypeptide(L)'
;RYMSPEVLEGAMSFYKDSFLRVDVYSLGLVLWEMLTRCTDAYGAEGVPAYRLPFEAETGSSNPSLSQMQAAVVIERRRPEFPAECQSHQGLSYLRETICCCWDHVPEARLTAACVAERCKALRRLPVSVAAEEARRRQQEEQLADQQAPAADLQLPQAAVINEASAAASAEELRPLREAEDAV
;
A
#
# COMPACT_ATOMS: atom_id res chain seq x y z
N ARG A 1 16.83 0.79 -23.03
CA ARG A 1 16.37 0.40 -21.66
C ARG A 1 17.02 -0.91 -21.22
N TYR A 2 16.60 -2.09 -21.70
CA TYR A 2 17.09 -3.38 -21.16
C TYR A 2 18.52 -3.83 -21.52
N MET A 3 19.20 -3.15 -22.46
CA MET A 3 20.60 -3.47 -22.80
C MET A 3 21.52 -3.24 -21.59
N SER A 4 22.40 -4.21 -21.30
CA SER A 4 23.43 -4.13 -20.27
C SER A 4 24.54 -3.14 -20.62
N PRO A 5 25.37 -2.69 -19.66
CA PRO A 5 26.45 -1.73 -19.89
C PRO A 5 27.36 -2.14 -21.05
N GLU A 6 27.85 -3.38 -21.06
CA GLU A 6 28.76 -3.88 -22.09
C GLU A 6 28.13 -3.97 -23.49
N VAL A 7 26.80 -4.04 -23.59
CA VAL A 7 26.07 -3.95 -24.87
C VAL A 7 25.87 -2.49 -25.28
N LEU A 8 25.60 -1.59 -24.34
CA LEU A 8 25.51 -0.15 -24.58
C LEU A 8 26.87 0.46 -24.97
N GLU A 9 27.97 -0.08 -24.47
CA GLU A 9 29.35 0.30 -24.81
C GLU A 9 29.85 -0.36 -26.11
N GLY A 10 29.14 -1.37 -26.63
CA GLY A 10 29.63 -2.19 -27.75
C GLY A 10 30.85 -3.06 -27.41
N ALA A 11 31.13 -3.24 -26.11
CA ALA A 11 32.30 -3.93 -25.57
C ALA A 11 32.04 -5.38 -25.15
N MET A 12 30.85 -5.93 -25.44
CA MET A 12 30.50 -7.31 -25.13
C MET A 12 31.43 -8.33 -25.82
N SER A 13 31.72 -9.43 -25.13
CA SER A 13 32.45 -10.56 -25.73
C SER A 13 31.48 -11.57 -26.37
N PHE A 14 31.98 -12.33 -27.34
CA PHE A 14 31.18 -13.27 -28.14
C PHE A 14 31.15 -14.71 -27.57
N TYR A 15 31.63 -14.91 -26.34
CA TYR A 15 31.48 -16.19 -25.65
C TYR A 15 30.04 -16.41 -25.18
N LYS A 16 29.59 -17.67 -25.19
CA LYS A 16 28.22 -18.07 -24.78
C LYS A 16 27.79 -17.43 -23.45
N ASP A 17 28.67 -17.46 -22.45
CA ASP A 17 28.35 -17.01 -21.10
C ASP A 17 28.22 -15.48 -21.00
N SER A 18 28.78 -14.72 -21.95
CA SER A 18 28.56 -13.28 -22.06
C SER A 18 27.10 -12.98 -22.39
N PHE A 19 26.50 -13.67 -23.36
CA PHE A 19 25.07 -13.52 -23.69
C PHE A 19 24.18 -13.84 -22.47
N LEU A 20 24.47 -14.93 -21.74
CA LEU A 20 23.72 -15.30 -20.54
C LEU A 20 23.77 -14.23 -19.44
N ARG A 21 24.85 -13.43 -19.36
CA ARG A 21 24.97 -12.31 -18.42
C ARG A 21 24.27 -11.03 -18.89
N VAL A 22 24.08 -10.84 -20.21
CA VAL A 22 23.19 -9.81 -20.78
C VAL A 22 21.73 -10.15 -20.46
N ASP A 23 21.36 -11.42 -20.60
CA ASP A 23 20.02 -11.92 -20.27
C ASP A 23 19.70 -11.74 -18.78
N VAL A 24 20.63 -12.04 -17.88
CA VAL A 24 20.44 -11.83 -16.43
C VAL A 24 20.33 -10.34 -16.06
N TYR A 25 21.09 -9.45 -16.72
CA TYR A 25 20.90 -8.01 -16.52
C TYR A 25 19.47 -7.57 -16.89
N SER A 26 18.98 -8.04 -18.03
CA SER A 26 17.61 -7.79 -18.50
C SER A 26 16.56 -8.36 -17.54
N LEU A 27 16.78 -9.57 -17.03
CA LEU A 27 15.95 -10.23 -16.02
C LEU A 27 15.89 -9.43 -14.71
N GLY A 28 16.99 -8.82 -14.27
CA GLY A 28 17.03 -7.96 -13.09
C GLY A 28 16.06 -6.78 -13.19
N LEU A 29 16.00 -6.14 -14.36
CA LEU A 29 15.07 -5.04 -14.63
C LEU A 29 13.61 -5.52 -14.63
N VAL A 30 13.32 -6.67 -15.23
CA VAL A 30 11.97 -7.28 -15.22
C VAL A 30 11.53 -7.66 -13.80
N LEU A 31 12.44 -8.17 -12.96
CA LEU A 31 12.16 -8.45 -11.55
C LEU A 31 11.90 -7.17 -10.75
N TRP A 32 12.53 -6.04 -11.10
CA TRP A 32 12.19 -4.72 -10.53
C TRP A 32 10.80 -4.23 -10.95
N GLU A 33 10.37 -4.48 -12.19
CA GLU A 33 9.00 -4.17 -12.64
C GLU A 33 7.95 -4.99 -11.87
N MET A 34 8.25 -6.25 -11.57
CA MET A 34 7.39 -7.10 -10.72
C MET A 34 7.37 -6.61 -9.26
N LEU A 35 8.52 -6.21 -8.71
CA LEU A 35 8.64 -5.70 -7.33
C LEU A 35 7.91 -4.36 -7.15
N THR A 36 8.08 -3.41 -8.07
CA THR A 36 7.37 -2.10 -8.05
C THR A 36 5.87 -2.21 -8.33
N ARG A 37 5.38 -3.39 -8.71
CA ARG A 37 3.95 -3.69 -8.84
C ARG A 37 3.42 -4.64 -7.76
N CYS A 38 4.22 -4.99 -6.76
CA CYS A 38 3.81 -5.85 -5.66
C CYS A 38 2.93 -5.10 -4.64
N THR A 39 1.73 -5.62 -4.37
CA THR A 39 0.82 -5.09 -3.34
C THR A 39 1.43 -5.09 -1.95
N ASP A 40 2.37 -6.00 -1.66
CA ASP A 40 3.01 -6.10 -0.35
C ASP A 40 3.96 -4.94 -0.02
N ALA A 41 4.34 -4.14 -1.02
CA ALA A 41 5.12 -2.92 -0.81
C ALA A 41 4.26 -1.77 -0.27
N TYR A 42 3.05 -1.59 -0.79
CA TYR A 42 2.31 -0.32 -0.65
C TYR A 42 1.13 -0.35 0.33
N GLY A 43 0.68 -1.53 0.76
CA GLY A 43 -0.38 -1.66 1.76
C GLY A 43 -1.66 -0.92 1.34
N ALA A 44 -2.15 -0.04 2.21
CA ALA A 44 -3.41 0.70 2.02
C ALA A 44 -3.32 1.89 1.03
N GLU A 45 -2.12 2.42 0.73
CA GLU A 45 -1.96 3.53 -0.23
C GLU A 45 -2.19 3.10 -1.69
N GLY A 46 -2.13 1.79 -1.95
CA GLY A 46 -2.33 1.20 -3.28
C GLY A 46 -1.08 1.25 -4.16
N VAL A 47 -1.06 0.42 -5.19
CA VAL A 47 0.14 0.20 -6.01
C VAL A 47 0.25 1.30 -7.09
N PRO A 48 1.30 2.16 -7.07
CA PRO A 48 1.41 3.34 -7.94
C PRO A 48 1.55 2.96 -9.41
N ALA A 49 1.21 3.90 -10.30
CA ALA A 49 1.18 3.68 -11.74
C ALA A 49 2.48 3.04 -12.27
N TYR A 50 2.34 2.02 -13.13
CA TYR A 50 3.46 1.33 -13.75
C TYR A 50 4.36 2.29 -14.52
N ARG A 51 5.67 2.13 -14.37
CA ARG A 51 6.72 2.88 -15.08
C ARG A 51 7.75 1.90 -15.64
N LEU A 52 8.33 2.25 -16.78
CA LEU A 52 9.37 1.46 -17.43
C LEU A 52 10.73 1.62 -16.72
N PRO A 53 11.59 0.59 -16.70
CA PRO A 53 12.95 0.72 -16.18
C PRO A 53 13.73 1.81 -16.94
N PHE A 54 14.35 2.73 -16.21
CA PHE A 54 15.05 3.93 -16.71
C PHE A 54 14.16 5.09 -17.21
N GLU A 55 12.83 5.03 -17.07
CA GLU A 55 11.94 6.11 -17.50
C GLU A 55 12.12 7.41 -16.70
N ALA A 56 12.24 7.30 -15.37
CA ALA A 56 12.54 8.43 -14.49
C ALA A 56 14.01 8.86 -14.62
N GLU A 57 14.91 7.91 -14.86
CA GLU A 57 16.34 8.13 -14.95
C GLU A 57 16.72 8.91 -16.22
N THR A 58 16.01 8.68 -17.33
CA THR A 58 16.26 9.32 -18.63
C THR A 58 15.26 10.43 -18.99
N GLY A 59 14.22 10.63 -18.17
CA GLY A 59 13.16 11.61 -18.42
C GLY A 59 12.28 11.29 -19.64
N SER A 60 12.26 10.03 -20.09
CA SER A 60 11.57 9.60 -21.31
C SER A 60 11.18 8.12 -21.25
N SER A 61 9.96 7.80 -21.70
CA SER A 61 9.53 6.41 -21.90
C SER A 61 10.26 5.73 -23.07
N ASN A 62 10.74 6.51 -24.04
CA ASN A 62 11.51 6.05 -25.21
C ASN A 62 12.87 6.79 -25.29
N PRO A 63 13.84 6.44 -24.44
CA PRO A 63 15.15 7.09 -24.44
C PRO A 63 16.04 6.64 -25.60
N SER A 64 16.87 7.57 -26.08
CA SER A 64 17.89 7.28 -27.09
C SER A 64 19.00 6.34 -26.56
N LEU A 65 19.81 5.81 -27.47
CA LEU A 65 21.03 5.07 -27.10
C LEU A 65 21.97 5.92 -26.23
N SER A 66 22.14 7.21 -26.53
CA SER A 66 23.00 8.12 -25.77
C SER A 66 22.46 8.43 -24.37
N GLN A 67 21.14 8.58 -24.20
CA GLN A 67 20.52 8.72 -22.88
C GLN A 67 20.69 7.44 -22.04
N MET A 68 20.57 6.27 -22.68
CA MET A 68 20.82 4.99 -22.02
C MET A 68 22.28 4.81 -21.61
N GLN A 69 23.24 5.15 -22.49
CA GLN A 69 24.67 5.13 -22.18
C GLN A 69 24.99 6.07 -21.00
N ALA A 70 24.49 7.31 -21.03
CA ALA A 70 24.69 8.28 -19.95
C ALA A 70 24.21 7.72 -18.59
N ALA A 71 22.94 7.30 -18.51
CA ALA A 71 22.37 6.80 -17.25
C ALA A 71 23.01 5.49 -16.77
N VAL A 72 23.20 4.48 -17.64
CA VAL A 72 23.56 3.10 -17.23
C VAL A 72 25.06 2.86 -17.12
N VAL A 73 25.85 3.51 -17.98
CA VAL A 73 27.30 3.30 -18.10
C VAL A 73 28.07 4.40 -17.36
N ILE A 74 27.78 5.67 -17.66
CA ILE A 74 28.56 6.82 -17.17
C ILE A 74 28.14 7.18 -15.74
N GLU A 75 26.86 7.47 -15.53
CA GLU A 75 26.28 7.78 -14.22
C GLU A 75 26.08 6.53 -13.34
N ARG A 76 26.15 5.34 -13.95
CA ARG A 76 25.94 4.01 -13.33
C ARG A 76 24.62 3.85 -12.57
N ARG A 77 23.61 4.66 -12.89
CA ARG A 77 22.27 4.61 -12.29
C ARG A 77 21.59 3.26 -12.54
N ARG A 78 20.62 2.96 -11.68
CA ARG A 78 19.69 1.84 -11.77
C ARG A 78 18.30 2.35 -11.38
N PRO A 79 17.21 1.69 -11.82
CA PRO A 79 15.87 2.08 -11.45
C PRO A 79 15.69 2.11 -9.93
N GLU A 80 15.16 3.21 -9.40
CA GLU A 80 15.00 3.40 -7.95
C GLU A 80 14.01 2.40 -7.35
N PHE A 81 14.31 1.89 -6.16
CA PHE A 81 13.40 1.01 -5.42
C PHE A 81 12.38 1.83 -4.60
N PRO A 82 11.14 1.34 -4.42
CA PRO A 82 10.20 1.94 -3.49
C PRO A 82 10.76 1.89 -2.06
N ALA A 83 10.57 2.96 -1.27
CA ALA A 83 11.18 3.06 0.06
C ALA A 83 10.60 2.00 1.02
N GLU A 84 9.34 1.65 0.80
CA GLU A 84 8.48 0.77 1.59
C GLU A 84 8.96 -0.69 1.50
N CYS A 85 9.56 -1.07 0.36
CA CYS A 85 10.14 -2.40 0.11
C CYS A 85 11.28 -2.77 1.09
N GLN A 86 11.81 -1.81 1.84
CA GLN A 86 12.84 -2.03 2.85
C GLN A 86 12.27 -2.63 4.15
N SER A 87 10.98 -2.39 4.43
CA SER A 87 10.31 -2.91 5.63
C SER A 87 9.95 -4.40 5.54
N HIS A 88 9.64 -4.88 4.34
CA HIS A 88 9.19 -6.26 4.13
C HIS A 88 10.37 -7.17 3.78
N GLN A 89 10.67 -8.13 4.66
CA GLN A 89 11.83 -9.04 4.53
C GLN A 89 11.92 -9.71 3.15
N GLY A 90 10.79 -10.17 2.60
CA GLY A 90 10.74 -10.76 1.26
C GLY A 90 11.08 -9.77 0.14
N LEU A 91 10.61 -8.52 0.23
CA LEU A 91 10.92 -7.51 -0.80
C LEU A 91 12.37 -7.04 -0.70
N SER A 92 12.94 -6.96 0.50
CA SER A 92 14.37 -6.69 0.70
C SER A 92 15.24 -7.80 0.09
N TYR A 93 14.93 -9.08 0.32
CA TYR A 93 15.66 -10.21 -0.27
C TYR A 93 15.51 -10.28 -1.81
N LEU A 94 14.34 -9.89 -2.36
CA LEU A 94 14.15 -9.76 -3.80
C LEU A 94 14.94 -8.57 -4.37
N ARG A 95 14.97 -7.42 -3.67
CA ARG A 95 15.80 -6.25 -3.99
C ARG A 95 17.28 -6.60 -4.05
N GLU A 96 17.82 -7.33 -3.07
CA GLU A 96 19.20 -7.87 -3.14
C GLU A 96 19.42 -8.72 -4.39
N THR A 97 18.47 -9.63 -4.68
CA THR A 97 18.54 -10.53 -5.85
C THR A 97 18.63 -9.73 -7.14
N ILE A 98 17.80 -8.68 -7.28
CA ILE A 98 17.79 -7.75 -8.40
C ILE A 98 19.12 -6.98 -8.50
N CYS A 99 19.64 -6.47 -7.39
CA CYS A 99 20.92 -5.77 -7.36
C CYS A 99 22.06 -6.64 -7.91
N CYS A 100 22.11 -7.92 -7.54
CA CYS A 100 23.08 -8.88 -8.07
C CYS A 100 22.75 -9.38 -9.50
N CYS A 101 21.57 -9.11 -10.05
CA CYS A 101 21.26 -9.41 -11.46
C CYS A 101 21.79 -8.31 -12.38
N TRP A 102 21.62 -7.03 -12.00
CA TRP A 102 21.93 -5.88 -12.85
C TRP A 102 23.30 -5.23 -12.58
N ASP A 103 24.23 -5.96 -11.98
CA ASP A 103 25.59 -5.47 -11.68
C ASP A 103 26.26 -4.90 -12.94
N HIS A 104 27.06 -3.85 -12.77
CA HIS A 104 27.81 -3.27 -13.87
C HIS A 104 28.88 -4.25 -14.40
N VAL A 105 29.50 -5.05 -13.53
CA VAL A 105 30.47 -6.10 -13.91
C VAL A 105 29.73 -7.39 -14.30
N PRO A 106 29.84 -7.90 -15.54
CA PRO A 106 29.14 -9.11 -15.97
C PRO A 106 29.50 -10.37 -15.15
N GLU A 107 30.74 -10.48 -14.68
CA GLU A 107 31.25 -11.56 -13.84
C GLU A 107 30.61 -11.61 -12.45
N ALA A 108 30.15 -10.47 -11.91
CA ALA A 108 29.51 -10.38 -10.61
C ALA A 108 28.02 -10.75 -10.64
N ARG A 109 27.43 -10.90 -11.84
CA ARG A 109 26.00 -11.20 -12.00
C ARG A 109 25.70 -12.65 -11.61
N LEU A 110 24.55 -12.85 -10.97
CA LEU A 110 24.03 -14.19 -10.67
C LEU A 110 23.86 -15.02 -11.96
N THR A 111 23.91 -16.34 -11.85
CA THR A 111 23.40 -17.19 -12.95
C THR A 111 21.87 -17.25 -12.88
N ALA A 112 21.18 -17.41 -14.01
CA ALA A 112 19.71 -17.56 -14.04
C ALA A 112 19.21 -18.71 -13.13
N ALA A 113 20.00 -19.77 -12.98
CA ALA A 113 19.72 -20.86 -12.03
C ALA A 113 19.81 -20.39 -10.56
N CYS A 114 20.81 -19.57 -10.21
CA CYS A 114 20.92 -18.98 -8.87
C CYS A 114 19.77 -18.01 -8.58
N VAL A 115 19.35 -17.20 -9.56
CA VAL A 115 18.15 -16.35 -9.45
C VAL A 115 16.91 -17.21 -9.18
N ALA A 116 16.73 -18.30 -9.93
CA ALA A 116 15.60 -19.22 -9.72
C ALA A 116 15.60 -19.87 -8.32
N GLU A 117 16.76 -20.26 -7.77
CA GLU A 117 16.85 -20.76 -6.39
C GLU A 117 16.57 -19.66 -5.35
N ARG A 118 17.03 -18.41 -5.57
CA ARG A 118 16.66 -17.27 -4.69
C ARG A 118 15.15 -17.01 -4.72
N CYS A 119 14.51 -17.07 -5.90
CA CYS A 119 13.05 -16.97 -6.01
C CYS A 119 12.31 -18.15 -5.34
N LYS A 120 12.86 -19.37 -5.33
CA LYS A 120 12.32 -20.51 -4.56
C LYS A 120 12.49 -20.33 -3.06
N ALA A 121 13.63 -19.78 -2.62
CA ALA A 121 13.89 -19.46 -1.22
C ALA A 121 12.94 -18.38 -0.69
N LEU A 122 12.56 -17.41 -1.53
CA LEU A 122 11.57 -16.37 -1.22
C LEU A 122 10.26 -16.95 -0.65
N ARG A 123 9.79 -18.07 -1.25
CA ARG A 123 8.57 -18.79 -0.83
C ARG A 123 8.68 -19.52 0.51
N ARG A 124 9.85 -19.49 1.15
CA ARG A 124 10.15 -20.11 2.46
C ARG A 124 10.48 -19.07 3.53
N LEU A 125 10.61 -17.79 3.16
CA LEU A 125 10.69 -16.71 4.14
C LEU A 125 9.33 -16.62 4.86
N PRO A 126 9.30 -16.36 6.17
CA PRO A 126 8.04 -16.07 6.84
C PRO A 126 7.43 -14.82 6.23
N VAL A 127 6.14 -14.89 5.89
CA VAL A 127 5.35 -13.66 5.67
C VAL A 127 5.39 -12.88 6.98
N SER A 128 5.56 -11.56 6.90
CA SER A 128 5.54 -10.74 8.10
C SER A 128 4.13 -10.75 8.70
N VAL A 129 3.91 -11.58 9.71
CA VAL A 129 2.61 -11.71 10.38
C VAL A 129 2.14 -10.36 10.92
N ALA A 130 3.07 -9.50 11.35
CA ALA A 130 2.77 -8.12 11.74
C ALA A 130 2.20 -7.27 10.60
N ALA A 131 2.60 -7.52 9.33
CA ALA A 131 2.03 -6.84 8.16
C ALA A 131 0.66 -7.39 7.77
N GLU A 132 0.42 -8.71 7.93
CA GLU A 132 -0.92 -9.29 7.75
C GLU A 132 -1.89 -8.86 8.87
N GLU A 133 -1.44 -8.80 10.11
CA GLU A 133 -2.21 -8.27 11.24
C GLU A 133 -2.51 -6.79 11.09
N ALA A 134 -1.55 -5.97 10.65
CA ALA A 134 -1.78 -4.56 10.37
C ALA A 134 -2.85 -4.37 9.28
N ARG A 135 -2.79 -5.16 8.20
CA ARG A 135 -3.83 -5.15 7.15
C ARG A 135 -5.19 -5.60 7.67
N ARG A 136 -5.25 -6.64 8.51
CA ARG A 136 -6.51 -7.10 9.13
C ARG A 136 -7.13 -6.01 10.00
N ARG A 137 -6.34 -5.38 10.89
CA ARG A 137 -6.82 -4.28 11.75
C ARG A 137 -7.31 -3.09 10.91
N GLN A 138 -6.55 -2.67 9.90
CA GLN A 138 -6.97 -1.62 8.96
C GLN A 138 -8.24 -1.99 8.18
N GLN A 139 -8.40 -3.26 7.78
CA GLN A 139 -9.60 -3.74 7.09
C GLN A 139 -10.82 -3.83 8.03
N GLU A 140 -10.62 -4.22 9.29
CA GLU A 140 -11.63 -4.24 10.36
C GLU A 140 -12.08 -2.81 10.72
N GLU A 141 -11.13 -1.87 10.84
CA GLU A 141 -11.39 -0.43 11.05
C GLU A 141 -12.16 0.18 9.88
N GLN A 142 -11.74 -0.09 8.62
CA GLN A 142 -12.46 0.38 7.42
C GLN A 142 -13.86 -0.23 7.27
N LEU A 143 -14.09 -1.45 7.77
CA LEU A 143 -15.41 -2.07 7.83
C LEU A 143 -16.29 -1.43 8.92
N ALA A 144 -15.71 -1.09 10.08
CA ALA A 144 -16.42 -0.42 11.17
C ALA A 144 -16.89 0.99 10.77
N ASP A 145 -16.04 1.80 10.14
CA ASP A 145 -16.40 3.14 9.65
C ASP A 145 -17.53 3.09 8.59
N GLN A 146 -17.55 2.07 7.74
CA GLN A 146 -18.61 1.85 6.75
C GLN A 146 -19.91 1.26 7.35
N GLN A 147 -19.89 0.83 8.60
CA GLN A 147 -21.05 0.28 9.33
C GLN A 147 -21.54 1.18 10.48
N ALA A 148 -20.92 2.34 10.67
CA ALA A 148 -21.42 3.37 11.57
C ALA A 148 -22.83 3.83 11.12
N PRO A 149 -23.89 3.61 11.92
CA PRO A 149 -25.23 4.06 11.55
C PRO A 149 -25.28 5.59 11.59
N ALA A 150 -26.05 6.19 10.68
CA ALA A 150 -26.35 7.62 10.68
C ALA A 150 -27.30 7.97 11.85
N ALA A 151 -26.74 8.03 13.06
CA ALA A 151 -27.48 8.20 14.30
C ALA A 151 -28.04 9.63 14.45
N ASP A 152 -29.32 9.77 14.10
CA ASP A 152 -30.30 10.68 14.69
C ASP A 152 -29.87 12.14 14.87
N LEU A 153 -29.96 12.90 13.78
CA LEU A 153 -30.13 14.36 13.83
C LEU A 153 -31.58 14.70 14.24
N GLN A 154 -31.97 14.24 15.43
CA GLN A 154 -33.34 14.31 15.96
C GLN A 154 -33.69 15.74 16.41
N LEU A 155 -34.15 16.57 15.46
CA LEU A 155 -34.71 17.88 15.74
C LEU A 155 -35.93 17.75 16.68
N PRO A 156 -35.99 18.48 17.82
CA PRO A 156 -37.13 18.41 18.72
C PRO A 156 -38.36 19.09 18.08
N GLN A 157 -39.34 18.28 17.67
CA GLN A 157 -40.64 18.79 17.20
C GLN A 157 -41.47 19.31 18.38
N ALA A 158 -42.17 20.42 18.16
CA ALA A 158 -42.93 21.10 19.21
C ALA A 158 -44.34 20.52 19.38
N ALA A 159 -44.65 20.18 20.64
CA ALA A 159 -45.97 20.13 21.29
C ALA A 159 -47.25 19.98 20.43
N VAL A 160 -47.87 18.81 20.52
CA VAL A 160 -49.33 18.69 20.69
C VAL A 160 -49.60 17.63 21.78
N ILE A 161 -50.30 18.02 22.86
CA ILE A 161 -50.93 17.10 23.81
C ILE A 161 -52.38 17.55 23.91
N ASN A 162 -53.34 16.63 23.72
CA ASN A 162 -54.76 16.96 23.74
C ASN A 162 -55.60 15.75 24.18
N GLU A 163 -55.81 15.62 25.49
CA GLU A 163 -56.81 14.73 26.08
C GLU A 163 -57.69 15.51 27.04
N ALA A 164 -58.99 15.18 27.07
CA ALA A 164 -60.00 15.91 27.85
C ALA A 164 -61.10 14.96 28.37
N SER A 165 -61.63 15.28 29.56
CA SER A 165 -62.65 14.51 30.31
C SER A 165 -62.11 13.23 30.98
N ALA A 166 -62.51 12.83 32.20
CA ALA A 166 -63.69 13.22 32.98
C ALA A 166 -63.50 13.07 34.53
N ALA A 167 -64.47 13.61 35.29
CA ALA A 167 -64.74 13.42 36.74
C ALA A 167 -63.67 13.90 37.75
N ALA A 168 -63.92 14.62 38.85
CA ALA A 168 -65.12 15.04 39.61
C ALA A 168 -65.57 14.16 40.81
N SER A 169 -64.87 14.29 41.95
CA SER A 169 -65.39 14.29 43.33
C SER A 169 -64.44 15.16 44.17
N ALA A 170 -64.81 16.12 45.02
CA ALA A 170 -65.90 16.26 46.01
C ALA A 170 -65.49 15.78 47.42
N GLU A 171 -65.82 16.62 48.42
CA GLU A 171 -65.52 16.48 49.87
C GLU A 171 -64.01 16.48 50.26
N GLU A 172 -63.59 16.98 51.42
CA GLU A 172 -64.31 17.57 52.56
C GLU A 172 -63.43 18.62 53.28
N LEU A 173 -64.01 19.72 53.80
CA LEU A 173 -63.72 20.30 55.12
C LEU A 173 -64.51 21.60 55.38
N ARG A 174 -65.47 21.51 56.30
CA ARG A 174 -66.08 22.65 57.03
C ARG A 174 -65.57 22.57 58.49
N PRO A 175 -65.64 23.64 59.29
CA PRO A 175 -66.89 23.86 60.02
C PRO A 175 -67.29 25.34 60.21
N LEU A 176 -68.57 25.55 60.53
CA LEU A 176 -69.12 26.78 61.10
C LEU A 176 -69.60 26.47 62.52
N ARG A 177 -69.24 27.31 63.48
CA ARG A 177 -69.84 27.46 64.82
C ARG A 177 -69.60 28.89 65.31
N GLU A 178 -70.54 29.58 65.96
CA GLU A 178 -71.97 29.29 66.19
C GLU A 178 -72.72 30.63 66.46
N ALA A 179 -74.05 30.59 66.38
CA ALA A 179 -74.98 31.60 66.93
C ALA A 179 -75.01 31.49 68.48
N GLU A 180 -75.55 32.39 69.31
CA GLU A 180 -76.09 33.78 69.22
C GLU A 180 -75.84 34.40 70.65
N ASP A 181 -76.42 35.47 71.22
CA ASP A 181 -77.64 36.28 71.06
C ASP A 181 -77.43 37.64 71.80
N ALA A 182 -78.47 38.49 71.84
CA ALA A 182 -78.83 39.43 72.91
C ALA A 182 -78.19 40.85 73.00
N VAL A 183 -79.04 41.83 72.67
CA VAL A 183 -79.05 43.28 73.04
C VAL A 183 -78.03 44.20 72.36
#